data_AF-A0A6B2XRL3-F1
#
_entry.id   AF-A0A6B2XRL3-F1
#
_cell.length_a   1.000
_cell.length_b   1.000
_cell.length_c   1.000
_cell.angle_alpha   90.00
_cell.angle_beta   90.00
_cell.angle_gamma   90.00
#
_symmetry.space_group_name_H-M   'P 1'
#
loop_
_entity.id
_entity.type
_entity.pdbx_description
1 polymer ?
#
loop_
_entity_poly.entity_id
_entity_poly.type
_entity_poly.pdbx_seq_one_letter_code
_entity_poly.pdbx_strand_id
1 'polypeptide(L)'
;LASDGDDRGSAARQWRLLRARAAEGPLLLAVDDVHLADAASRSWLREAVRRIDRLPVLIVVSERSQYDIDARPPGLAQSLPPSLVRTHTIEPLGDTAATELVRAAFPAAGPHWTAECVRAGAGSPMLLHALL
;
A
#
# COMPACT_ATOMS: atom_id res chain seq x y z
N LEU A 1 27.07 12.91 -9.92
CA LEU A 1 27.54 13.37 -8.59
C LEU A 1 26.89 14.71 -8.16
N ALA A 2 25.74 15.11 -8.73
CA ALA A 2 25.05 16.36 -8.41
C ALA A 2 23.70 16.19 -7.67
N SER A 3 23.22 14.97 -7.38
CA SER A 3 21.90 14.77 -6.75
C SER A 3 21.91 14.83 -5.21
N ASP A 4 23.03 14.52 -4.56
CA ASP A 4 23.08 14.33 -3.10
C ASP A 4 22.82 15.61 -2.28
N GLY A 5 23.00 16.79 -2.89
CA GLY A 5 22.66 18.08 -2.28
C GLY A 5 21.18 18.43 -2.37
N ASP A 6 20.55 18.13 -3.51
CA ASP A 6 19.13 18.40 -3.75
C ASP A 6 18.25 17.41 -2.98
N ASP A 7 18.66 16.13 -2.93
CA ASP A 7 17.98 15.07 -2.19
C ASP A 7 17.90 15.38 -0.68
N ARG A 8 18.97 15.91 -0.08
CA ARG A 8 18.96 16.34 1.33
C ARG A 8 18.07 17.55 1.59
N GLY A 9 18.06 18.53 0.68
CA GLY A 9 17.20 19.71 0.78
C GLY A 9 15.72 19.34 0.68
N SER A 10 15.41 18.44 -0.25
CA SER A 10 14.11 17.81 -0.42
C SER A 10 13.69 17.12 0.88
N ALA A 11 14.48 16.15 1.36
CA ALA A 11 14.19 15.36 2.57
C ALA A 11 13.82 16.22 3.80
N ALA A 12 14.60 17.28 4.04
CA ALA A 12 14.36 18.20 5.14
C ALA A 12 13.03 18.97 4.96
N ARG A 13 12.69 19.34 3.73
CA ARG A 13 11.41 19.98 3.40
C ARG A 13 10.24 19.03 3.63
N GLN A 14 10.28 17.78 3.15
CA GLN A 14 9.18 16.84 3.40
C GLN A 14 9.01 16.56 4.91
N TRP A 15 10.10 16.46 5.67
CA TRP A 15 10.02 16.29 7.12
C TRP A 15 9.35 17.48 7.82
N ARG A 16 9.70 18.72 7.44
CA ARG A 16 9.04 19.92 7.97
C ARG A 16 7.55 19.94 7.63
N LEU A 17 7.17 19.56 6.41
CA LEU A 17 5.77 19.49 5.99
C LEU A 17 5.00 18.44 6.79
N LEU A 18 5.53 17.23 6.93
CA LEU A 18 4.91 16.16 7.71
C LEU A 18 4.65 16.62 9.15
N ARG A 19 5.64 17.25 9.79
CA ARG A 19 5.51 17.79 11.14
C ARG A 19 4.49 18.92 11.25
N ALA A 20 4.47 19.84 10.29
CA ALA A 20 3.51 20.94 10.30
C ALA A 20 2.08 20.40 10.24
N ARG A 21 1.81 19.41 9.37
CA ARG A 21 0.51 18.76 9.27
C ARG A 21 0.15 17.95 10.52
N ALA A 22 1.10 17.21 11.08
CA ALA A 22 0.89 16.46 12.31
C ALA A 22 0.65 17.37 13.54
N ALA A 23 1.04 18.64 13.49
CA ALA A 23 0.74 19.63 14.53
C ALA A 23 -0.70 20.16 14.44
N GLU A 24 -1.35 20.06 13.28
CA GLU A 24 -2.76 20.42 13.08
C GLU A 24 -3.72 19.31 13.59
N GLY A 25 -3.23 18.07 13.70
CA GLY A 25 -3.99 16.93 14.22
C GLY A 25 -3.42 15.58 13.78
N PRO A 26 -4.09 14.46 14.11
CA PRO A 26 -3.70 13.13 13.64
C PRO A 26 -3.66 13.04 12.12
N LEU A 27 -2.60 12.43 11.57
CA LEU A 27 -2.31 12.40 10.14
C LEU A 27 -2.10 10.97 9.64
N LEU A 28 -2.77 10.61 8.54
CA LEU A 28 -2.47 9.42 7.76
C LEU A 28 -1.66 9.82 6.52
N LEU A 29 -0.45 9.28 6.38
CA LEU A 29 0.33 9.31 5.14
C LEU A 29 0.21 7.96 4.45
N ALA A 30 -0.63 7.88 3.42
CA ALA A 30 -0.78 6.70 2.59
C ALA A 30 0.12 6.81 1.35
N VAL A 31 0.97 5.79 1.11
CA VAL A 31 1.82 5.69 -0.07
C VAL A 31 1.51 4.38 -0.78
N ASP A 32 0.93 4.48 -1.96
CA ASP A 32 0.68 3.33 -2.81
C ASP A 32 1.94 2.99 -3.62
N ASP A 33 2.13 1.71 -3.93
CA ASP A 33 3.17 1.18 -4.80
C ASP A 33 4.58 1.69 -4.50
N VAL A 34 5.04 1.61 -3.25
CA VAL A 34 6.37 2.12 -2.85
C VAL A 34 7.53 1.44 -3.59
N HIS A 35 7.27 0.26 -4.15
CA HIS A 35 8.20 -0.46 -4.99
C HIS A 35 8.49 0.24 -6.34
N LEU A 36 7.73 1.28 -6.69
CA LEU A 36 8.00 2.16 -7.83
C LEU A 36 8.72 3.45 -7.44
N ALA A 37 8.81 3.75 -6.14
CA ALA A 37 9.46 4.96 -5.64
C ALA A 37 10.98 4.94 -5.90
N ASP A 38 11.55 6.11 -6.15
CA ASP A 38 13.00 6.29 -6.29
C ASP A 38 13.76 6.05 -4.97
N ALA A 39 15.08 5.96 -5.06
CA ALA A 39 15.94 5.67 -3.91
C ALA A 39 15.84 6.75 -2.82
N ALA A 40 15.72 8.02 -3.20
CA ALA A 40 15.64 9.15 -2.28
C ALA A 40 14.35 9.11 -1.46
N SER A 41 13.21 8.86 -2.12
CA SER A 41 11.88 8.71 -1.52
C SER A 41 11.83 7.52 -0.58
N ARG A 42 12.38 6.36 -0.98
CA ARG A 42 12.50 5.19 -0.09
C ARG A 42 13.36 5.47 1.13
N SER A 43 14.47 6.19 0.95
CA SER A 43 15.33 6.59 2.06
C SER A 43 14.62 7.52 3.03
N TRP A 44 13.92 8.51 2.50
CA TRP A 44 13.11 9.42 3.31
C TRP A 44 12.02 8.68 4.09
N LEU A 45 11.29 7.75 3.48
CA LEU A 45 10.27 6.95 4.16
C LEU A 45 10.85 6.11 5.30
N ARG A 46 12.00 5.44 5.09
CA ARG A 46 12.67 4.69 6.15
C ARG A 46 13.06 5.58 7.33
N GLU A 47 13.62 6.75 7.04
CA GLU A 47 14.01 7.71 8.07
C GLU A 47 12.80 8.32 8.78
N ALA A 48 11.71 8.58 8.06
CA ALA A 48 10.46 9.08 8.63
C ALA A 48 9.88 8.05 9.61
N VAL A 49 9.77 6.77 9.24
CA VAL A 49 9.25 5.70 10.12
C VAL A 49 10.03 5.63 11.44
N ARG A 50 11.36 5.80 11.41
CA ARG A 50 12.19 5.80 12.63
C ARG A 50 11.99 7.01 13.53
N ARG A 51 11.38 8.10 13.03
CA ARG A 51 11.28 9.39 13.72
C ARG A 51 9.85 9.78 14.11
N ILE A 52 8.84 9.08 13.61
CA ILE A 52 7.42 9.41 13.84
C ILE A 52 6.87 8.93 15.20
N ASP A 53 7.64 8.20 16.01
CA ASP A 53 7.27 7.75 17.39
C ASP A 53 6.53 8.82 18.21
N ARG A 54 6.96 10.08 18.10
CA ARG A 54 6.44 11.21 18.90
C ARG A 54 5.41 12.06 18.18
N LEU A 55 4.98 11.66 16.99
CA LEU A 55 4.02 12.39 16.16
C LEU A 55 2.74 11.57 16.02
N PRO A 56 1.55 12.21 15.96
CA PRO A 56 0.29 11.50 15.72
C PRO A 56 0.16 11.13 14.24
N VAL A 57 1.14 10.40 13.70
CA VAL A 57 1.26 10.05 12.28
C VAL A 57 1.19 8.54 12.12
N LEU A 58 0.27 8.07 11.29
CA LEU A 58 0.25 6.72 10.76
C LEU A 58 0.77 6.75 9.32
N ILE A 59 1.79 5.95 9.03
CA ILE A 59 2.27 5.73 7.67
C ILE A 59 1.76 4.37 7.20
N VAL A 60 0.95 4.35 6.14
CA VAL A 60 0.49 3.13 5.48
C VAL A 60 1.14 3.06 4.12
N VAL A 61 1.77 1.94 3.82
CA VAL A 61 2.48 1.74 2.56
C VAL A 61 2.02 0.43 1.94
N SER A 62 1.69 0.46 0.65
CA SER A 62 1.52 -0.76 -0.13
C SER A 62 2.83 -1.11 -0.84
N GLU A 63 3.16 -2.39 -0.82
CA GLU A 63 4.36 -2.92 -1.45
C GLU A 63 4.01 -4.26 -2.09
N ARG A 64 4.41 -4.43 -3.34
CA ARG A 64 4.19 -5.67 -4.06
C ARG A 64 5.22 -6.72 -3.60
N SER A 65 4.73 -7.84 -3.08
CA SER A 65 5.55 -8.91 -2.47
C SER A 65 5.99 -10.02 -3.45
N GLN A 66 5.48 -10.04 -4.68
CA GLN A 66 5.62 -11.18 -5.60
C GLN A 66 6.75 -11.00 -6.64
N TYR A 67 7.62 -12.02 -6.67
CA TYR A 67 8.56 -12.49 -7.69
C TYR A 67 8.80 -11.63 -8.94
N ASP A 68 9.83 -10.79 -8.89
CA ASP A 68 10.66 -10.59 -10.08
C ASP A 68 11.68 -11.74 -10.15
N ILE A 69 12.07 -12.09 -11.38
CA ILE A 69 13.16 -13.05 -11.68
C ILE A 69 14.50 -12.52 -11.13
N ASP A 70 14.59 -11.21 -10.91
CA ASP A 70 15.76 -10.52 -10.40
C ASP A 70 15.70 -10.28 -8.88
N ALA A 71 16.86 -10.35 -8.24
CA ALA A 71 17.01 -10.03 -6.82
C ALA A 71 16.71 -8.54 -6.58
N ARG A 72 15.46 -8.23 -6.22
CA ARG A 72 15.06 -6.88 -5.81
C ARG A 72 15.70 -6.55 -4.45
N PRO A 73 16.14 -5.29 -4.20
CA PRO A 73 16.55 -4.87 -2.86
C PRO A 73 15.44 -5.17 -1.85
N PRO A 74 15.79 -5.47 -0.59
CA PRO A 74 14.81 -5.80 0.44
C PRO A 74 13.73 -4.72 0.50
N GLY A 75 12.47 -5.17 0.56
CA GLY A 75 11.32 -4.28 0.58
C GLY A 75 11.37 -3.29 1.75
N LEU A 76 10.57 -2.22 1.69
CA LEU A 76 10.56 -1.18 2.71
C LEU A 76 10.36 -1.79 4.11
N ALA A 77 9.42 -2.72 4.26
CA ALA A 77 9.16 -3.41 5.52
C ALA A 77 10.36 -4.25 6.01
N GLN A 78 11.10 -4.88 5.09
CA GLN A 78 12.24 -5.75 5.41
C GLN A 78 13.47 -4.93 5.83
N SER A 79 13.55 -3.68 5.41
CA SER A 79 14.64 -2.75 5.75
C SER A 79 14.48 -2.05 7.11
N LEU A 80 13.37 -2.31 7.80
CA LEU A 80 13.00 -1.67 9.07
C LEU A 80 12.93 -2.69 10.21
N PRO A 81 13.17 -2.27 11.47
CA PRO A 81 12.96 -3.14 12.62
C PRO A 81 11.51 -3.64 12.68
N PRO A 82 11.26 -4.94 12.93
CA PRO A 82 9.90 -5.49 13.04
C PRO A 82 9.03 -4.83 14.12
N SER A 83 9.65 -4.18 15.11
CA SER A 83 8.94 -3.41 16.14
C SER A 83 8.32 -2.11 15.65
N LEU A 84 8.78 -1.59 14.49
CA LEU A 84 8.30 -0.33 13.91
C LEU A 84 7.28 -0.54 12.77
N VAL A 85 7.11 -1.76 12.30
CA VAL A 85 6.30 -2.06 11.11
C VAL A 85 5.36 -3.21 11.40
N ARG A 86 4.09 -3.03 11.05
CA ARG A 86 3.10 -4.11 10.98
C ARG A 86 2.77 -4.38 9.53
N THR A 87 3.11 -5.59 9.06
CA THR A 87 2.82 -6.01 7.69
C THR A 87 1.50 -6.77 7.63
N HIS A 88 0.65 -6.40 6.67
CA HIS A 88 -0.57 -7.13 6.34
C HIS A 88 -0.48 -7.64 4.91
N THR A 89 -0.49 -8.96 4.75
CA THR A 89 -0.62 -9.59 3.43
C THR A 89 -2.09 -9.59 3.05
N ILE A 90 -2.40 -9.01 1.89
CA ILE A 90 -3.75 -9.04 1.32
C ILE A 90 -3.83 -10.25 0.39
N GLU A 91 -4.68 -11.20 0.74
CA GLU A 91 -4.96 -12.37 -0.10
C GLU A 91 -5.89 -12.00 -1.27
N PRO A 92 -5.91 -12.81 -2.35
CA PRO A 92 -6.92 -12.67 -3.40
C PRO A 92 -8.34 -12.65 -2.84
N LEU A 93 -9.27 -12.06 -3.58
CA LEU A 93 -10.68 -12.03 -3.21
C LEU A 93 -11.25 -13.44 -3.16
N GLY A 94 -11.63 -13.91 -1.96
CA GLY A 94 -12.20 -15.24 -1.80
C GLY A 94 -13.60 -15.36 -2.43
N ASP A 95 -13.94 -16.57 -2.87
CA ASP A 95 -15.20 -16.87 -3.56
C ASP A 95 -16.45 -16.46 -2.76
N THR A 96 -16.42 -16.59 -1.43
CA THR A 96 -17.52 -16.16 -0.55
C THR A 96 -17.72 -14.64 -0.62
N ALA A 97 -16.64 -13.87 -0.49
CA ALA A 97 -16.71 -12.41 -0.58
C ALA A 97 -17.10 -11.95 -1.99
N ALA A 98 -16.58 -12.61 -3.03
CA ALA A 98 -17.00 -12.36 -4.41
C ALA A 98 -18.50 -12.64 -4.61
N THR A 99 -19.02 -13.73 -4.05
CA THR A 99 -20.46 -14.07 -4.09
C THR A 99 -21.31 -12.98 -3.42
N GLU A 100 -20.87 -12.46 -2.28
CA GLU A 100 -21.54 -11.37 -1.57
C GLU A 100 -21.57 -10.09 -2.41
N LEU A 101 -20.45 -9.73 -3.05
CA LEU A 101 -20.37 -8.57 -3.94
C LEU A 101 -21.29 -8.70 -5.16
N VAL A 102 -21.34 -9.89 -5.79
CA VAL A 102 -22.24 -10.14 -6.92
C VAL A 102 -23.70 -10.00 -6.50
N ARG A 103 -24.09 -10.57 -5.35
CA ARG A 103 -25.47 -10.47 -4.83
C ARG A 103 -25.83 -9.04 -4.43
N ALA A 104 -24.88 -8.27 -3.91
CA ALA A 104 -25.09 -6.87 -3.57
C ALA A 104 -25.35 -6.02 -4.82
N ALA A 105 -24.61 -6.26 -5.91
CA ALA A 105 -24.80 -5.56 -7.19
C ALA A 105 -26.04 -6.04 -7.94
N PHE A 106 -26.33 -7.35 -7.92
CA PHE A 106 -27.46 -7.98 -8.62
C PHE A 106 -28.26 -8.87 -7.67
N PRO A 107 -29.20 -8.31 -6.89
CA PRO A 107 -29.99 -9.09 -5.93
C PRO A 107 -30.85 -10.19 -6.56
N ALA A 108 -31.23 -10.03 -7.84
CA ALA A 108 -32.01 -11.00 -8.60
C ALA A 108 -31.15 -12.08 -9.30
N ALA A 109 -29.82 -12.03 -9.16
CA ALA A 109 -28.92 -12.99 -9.79
C ALA A 109 -29.17 -14.41 -9.25
N GLY A 110 -29.41 -15.35 -10.17
CA GLY A 110 -29.53 -16.76 -9.83
C GLY A 110 -28.17 -17.38 -9.44
N PRO A 111 -28.15 -18.49 -8.67
CA PRO A 111 -26.92 -19.11 -8.18
C PRO A 111 -25.90 -19.46 -9.28
N HIS A 112 -26.38 -19.90 -10.45
CA HIS A 112 -25.53 -20.24 -11.59
C HIS A 112 -24.77 -19.01 -12.12
N TRP A 113 -25.48 -17.91 -12.40
CA TRP A 113 -24.84 -16.69 -12.91
C TRP A 113 -23.84 -16.12 -11.90
N THR A 114 -24.18 -16.14 -10.60
CA THR A 114 -23.26 -15.73 -9.55
C THR A 114 -21.98 -16.56 -9.53
N ALA A 115 -22.08 -17.88 -9.66
CA ALA A 115 -20.91 -18.76 -9.73
C ALA A 115 -20.04 -18.48 -10.98
N GLU A 116 -20.66 -18.19 -12.13
CA GLU A 116 -19.94 -17.79 -13.35
C GLU A 116 -19.17 -16.48 -13.15
N CYS A 117 -19.80 -15.46 -12.54
CA CYS A 117 -19.14 -14.19 -12.23
C CYS A 117 -17.97 -14.37 -11.25
N VAL A 118 -18.16 -15.14 -10.17
CA VAL A 118 -17.09 -15.44 -9.20
C VAL A 118 -15.92 -16.14 -9.89
N ARG A 119 -16.20 -17.18 -10.69
CA ARG A 119 -15.17 -17.91 -11.42
C ARG A 119 -14.43 -17.02 -12.41
N ALA A 120 -15.16 -16.19 -13.17
CA ALA A 120 -14.56 -15.28 -14.15
C ALA A 120 -13.77 -14.13 -13.49
N GLY A 121 -14.15 -13.71 -12.29
CA GLY A 121 -13.39 -12.75 -11.48
C GLY A 121 -12.05 -13.31 -10.99
N ALA A 122 -11.91 -14.65 -10.88
CA ALA A 122 -10.66 -15.35 -10.59
C ALA A 122 -9.86 -14.78 -9.40
N GLY A 123 -10.56 -14.37 -8.34
CA GLY A 123 -9.98 -13.77 -7.14
C GLY A 123 -9.47 -12.33 -7.31
N SER A 124 -9.70 -11.69 -8.46
CA SER A 124 -9.38 -10.29 -8.72
C SER A 124 -10.61 -9.40 -8.53
N PRO A 125 -10.61 -8.48 -7.55
CA PRO A 125 -11.67 -7.49 -7.40
C PRO A 125 -11.91 -6.66 -8.66
N MET A 126 -10.85 -6.33 -9.41
CA MET A 126 -10.95 -5.55 -10.64
C MET A 126 -11.66 -6.33 -11.75
N LEU A 127 -11.34 -7.62 -11.92
CA LEU A 127 -12.01 -8.45 -12.92
C LEU A 127 -13.46 -8.71 -12.54
N LEU A 128 -13.73 -8.98 -11.26
CA LEU A 128 -15.09 -9.13 -10.79
C LEU A 128 -15.91 -7.87 -11.03
N HIS A 129 -15.35 -6.70 -10.69
CA HIS A 129 -16.01 -5.41 -10.92
C HIS A 129 -16.31 -5.13 -12.40
N ALA A 130 -15.46 -5.58 -13.32
CA ALA A 130 -15.71 -5.43 -14.76
C ALA A 130 -16.86 -6.32 -15.31
N LEU A 131 -17.27 -7.35 -14.55
CA LEU A 131 -18.39 -8.23 -14.89
C LEU A 131 -19.71 -7.79 -14.25
N LEU A 132 -19.63 -6.91 -13.24
CA LEU A 132 -20.78 -6.32 -12.54
C LEU A 132 -21.20 -5.01 -13.21
#